data_AF-A0A2E3USZ1-F1
#
_entry.id   AF-A0A2E3USZ1-F1
#
_cell.length_a   1.000
_cell.length_b   1.000
_cell.length_c   1.000
_cell.angle_alpha   90.00
_cell.angle_beta   90.00
_cell.angle_gamma   90.00
#
_symmetry.space_group_name_H-M   'P 1'
#
loop_
_entity.id
_entity.type
_entity.pdbx_description
1 polymer ?
#
loop_
_entity_poly.entity_id
_entity_poly.type
_entity_poly.pdbx_seq_one_letter_code
_entity_poly.pdbx_strand_id
1 'polypeptide(L)'
;MKKSQKTTSIFELQNYLYNHFSEKAKNLMGEKITTISNYSKSFHNCLPQNYCVVKEKKILESLDKSDVCLFGDFHTLTKYQVNFIKIIETYAKKQDCKEVSIALEALNTSDQEYIDEYLENKISEQEFIKKVDYYQKWGFPWEGYSNIFKYAKKNKTPIFAINYSNKSLFERDQLIAKRIKNIALKYGKKVFCLIGEHHLADSHLPSCINSKSGGKEKKIHLTRIISNIEYYYAVEKSKNNYSSNENLELKKDFYCILNTDPWIKWLSYIAWQEGKKSNLKLSNHNYDNSSLDLHELEPEFQFNYFVSILCRFFKNKVKPHKIDYCKIIFHNENIFDADSENEKKTLQLIAKQDYTLNNHHICKQNKFIYMRSYNLINLTQASSTFIFNIYNNEPDIDSSRNFSYYYVVKTVVTHLLSSIILPTETKMQFRKKEYNISNQKPDSATLHLLIEANLIEKRNINQNIKKLNNLHMIGKISAEALFKKISENEDLIANHLINNILKNKKDASYPVIFNRLIELCC
;
A
#
# COMPACT_ATOMS: atom_id res chain seq x y z
N MET A 1 -22.14 -37.36 -10.65
CA MET A 1 -20.82 -36.73 -10.40
C MET A 1 -21.03 -35.32 -9.86
N LYS A 2 -20.83 -35.07 -8.57
CA LYS A 2 -20.82 -33.71 -8.01
C LYS A 2 -19.57 -33.00 -8.55
N LYS A 3 -19.73 -31.94 -9.36
CA LYS A 3 -18.61 -31.04 -9.70
C LYS A 3 -17.99 -30.57 -8.38
N SER A 4 -16.78 -31.03 -8.05
CA SER A 4 -16.01 -30.48 -6.95
C SER A 4 -15.84 -28.99 -7.25
N GLN A 5 -16.51 -28.14 -6.48
CA GLN A 5 -16.41 -26.70 -6.65
C GLN A 5 -14.99 -26.29 -6.27
N LYS A 6 -14.09 -26.12 -7.27
CA LYS A 6 -12.75 -25.56 -7.07
C LYS A 6 -12.86 -24.27 -6.25
N THR A 7 -11.92 -24.11 -5.35
CA THR A 7 -11.86 -23.01 -4.38
C THR A 7 -10.83 -22.03 -4.89
N THR A 8 -11.20 -20.75 -4.93
CA THR A 8 -10.34 -19.73 -5.51
C THR A 8 -9.11 -19.54 -4.65
N SER A 9 -7.92 -19.81 -5.18
CA SER A 9 -6.67 -19.58 -4.43
C SER A 9 -6.44 -18.08 -4.19
N ILE A 10 -5.58 -17.74 -3.23
CA ILE A 10 -5.20 -16.33 -2.98
C ILE A 10 -4.59 -15.73 -4.26
N PHE A 11 -3.76 -16.51 -4.96
CA PHE A 11 -3.21 -16.11 -6.25
C PHE A 11 -4.30 -15.83 -7.29
N GLU A 12 -5.28 -16.72 -7.44
CA GLU A 12 -6.40 -16.51 -8.37
C GLU A 12 -7.23 -15.25 -8.03
N LEU A 13 -7.46 -14.99 -6.74
CA LEU A 13 -8.15 -13.77 -6.28
C LEU A 13 -7.37 -12.52 -6.67
N GLN A 14 -6.07 -12.48 -6.42
CA GLN A 14 -5.25 -11.29 -6.68
C GLN A 14 -5.06 -11.05 -8.18
N ASN A 15 -4.97 -12.11 -8.99
CA ASN A 15 -5.02 -12.01 -10.45
C ASN A 15 -6.38 -11.46 -10.92
N TYR A 16 -7.48 -11.90 -10.31
CA TYR A 16 -8.80 -11.33 -10.59
C TYR A 16 -8.86 -9.83 -10.24
N LEU A 17 -8.34 -9.42 -9.08
CA LEU A 17 -8.26 -8.00 -8.70
C LEU A 17 -7.44 -7.18 -9.70
N TYR A 18 -6.29 -7.71 -10.12
CA TYR A 18 -5.46 -7.06 -11.13
C TYR A 18 -6.20 -6.88 -12.45
N ASN A 19 -6.78 -7.96 -13.00
CA ASN A 19 -7.50 -7.90 -14.27
C ASN A 19 -8.66 -6.91 -14.18
N HIS A 20 -9.46 -7.00 -13.11
CA HIS A 20 -10.60 -6.11 -12.91
C HIS A 20 -10.20 -4.63 -12.82
N PHE A 21 -9.23 -4.28 -11.96
CA PHE A 21 -8.84 -2.89 -11.79
C PHE A 21 -8.06 -2.36 -13.00
N SER A 22 -7.22 -3.18 -13.63
CA SER A 22 -6.51 -2.74 -14.84
C SER A 22 -7.48 -2.50 -16.00
N GLU A 23 -8.52 -3.31 -16.17
CA GLU A 23 -9.58 -3.09 -17.17
C GLU A 23 -10.41 -1.85 -16.85
N LYS A 24 -10.86 -1.68 -15.60
CA LYS A 24 -11.58 -0.47 -15.18
C LYS A 24 -10.73 0.79 -15.39
N ALA A 25 -9.45 0.76 -15.04
CA ALA A 25 -8.52 1.86 -15.27
C ALA A 25 -8.36 2.16 -16.77
N LYS A 26 -8.23 1.14 -17.62
CA LYS A 26 -8.18 1.30 -19.09
C LYS A 26 -9.45 1.98 -19.62
N ASN A 27 -10.62 1.60 -19.11
CA ASN A 27 -11.88 2.23 -19.51
C ASN A 27 -11.96 3.71 -19.06
N LEU A 28 -11.47 4.03 -17.86
CA LEU A 28 -11.40 5.42 -17.35
C LEU A 28 -10.38 6.29 -18.08
N MET A 29 -9.31 5.70 -18.64
CA MET A 29 -8.34 6.41 -19.47
C MET A 29 -8.91 6.87 -20.82
N GLY A 30 -10.02 6.25 -21.28
CA GLY A 30 -10.61 6.54 -22.58
C GLY A 30 -9.78 6.04 -23.77
N GLU A 31 -10.12 6.50 -24.98
CA GLU A 31 -9.37 6.15 -26.18
C GLU A 31 -7.93 6.68 -26.09
N LYS A 32 -6.96 5.77 -26.22
CA LYS A 32 -5.56 6.15 -26.22
C LYS A 32 -5.20 6.81 -27.55
N ILE A 33 -4.73 8.05 -27.48
CA ILE A 33 -4.01 8.69 -28.59
C ILE A 33 -2.91 7.71 -29.05
N THR A 34 -2.84 7.44 -30.35
CA THR A 34 -1.97 6.41 -30.95
C THR A 34 -0.50 6.56 -30.52
N THR A 35 -0.02 7.79 -30.36
CA THR A 35 1.32 8.12 -29.89
C THR A 35 1.59 7.64 -28.46
N ILE A 36 0.68 7.88 -27.51
CA ILE A 36 0.79 7.42 -26.11
C ILE A 36 0.73 5.89 -26.04
N SER A 37 -0.13 5.28 -26.87
CA SER A 37 -0.23 3.82 -26.97
C SER A 37 1.09 3.20 -27.45
N ASN A 38 1.69 3.76 -28.50
CA ASN A 38 2.98 3.30 -29.02
C ASN A 38 4.11 3.50 -28.01
N TYR A 39 4.13 4.64 -27.30
CA TYR A 39 5.09 4.90 -26.24
C TYR A 39 4.99 3.85 -25.12
N SER A 40 3.77 3.56 -24.64
CA SER A 40 3.56 2.50 -23.64
C SER A 40 3.94 1.12 -24.17
N LYS A 41 3.65 0.79 -25.43
CA LYS A 41 4.07 -0.48 -26.06
C LYS A 41 5.58 -0.65 -26.09
N SER A 42 6.33 0.39 -26.47
CA SER A 42 7.81 0.37 -26.46
C SER A 42 8.38 0.03 -25.09
N PHE A 43 7.77 0.57 -24.02
CA PHE A 43 8.14 0.21 -22.65
C PHE A 43 7.92 -1.28 -22.37
N HIS A 44 6.71 -1.81 -22.62
CA HIS A 44 6.41 -3.22 -22.34
C HIS A 44 7.27 -4.17 -23.18
N ASN A 45 7.54 -3.83 -24.44
CA ASN A 45 8.34 -4.65 -25.35
C ASN A 45 9.82 -4.75 -24.95
N CYS A 46 10.36 -3.78 -24.18
CA CYS A 46 11.76 -3.80 -23.76
C CYS A 46 12.01 -4.59 -22.45
N LEU A 47 10.94 -5.06 -21.80
CA LEU A 47 11.03 -5.85 -20.58
C LEU A 47 11.39 -7.32 -20.91
N PRO A 48 12.53 -7.82 -20.44
CA PRO A 48 12.96 -9.19 -20.75
C PRO A 48 12.13 -10.23 -20.01
N GLN A 49 11.90 -11.39 -20.62
CA GLN A 49 11.25 -12.52 -19.93
C GLN A 49 12.15 -13.17 -18.88
N ASN A 50 13.46 -13.26 -19.18
CA ASN A 50 14.45 -13.80 -18.27
C ASN A 50 14.95 -12.71 -17.32
N TYR A 51 15.07 -13.04 -16.03
CA TYR A 51 15.61 -12.18 -14.98
C TYR A 51 16.17 -13.04 -13.85
N CYS A 52 16.91 -12.41 -12.93
CA CYS A 52 17.45 -13.06 -11.74
C CYS A 52 16.96 -12.37 -10.47
N VAL A 53 16.61 -13.14 -9.44
CA VAL A 53 16.39 -12.60 -8.10
C VAL A 53 17.74 -12.21 -7.49
N VAL A 54 17.84 -10.98 -7.01
CA VAL A 54 19.08 -10.41 -6.46
C VAL A 54 18.85 -9.84 -5.06
N LYS A 55 19.93 -9.68 -4.30
CA LYS A 55 19.87 -8.98 -3.00
C LYS A 55 19.92 -7.47 -3.21
N GLU A 56 19.35 -6.70 -2.27
CA GLU A 56 19.39 -5.23 -2.25
C GLU A 56 20.82 -4.68 -2.48
N LYS A 57 21.84 -5.36 -1.93
CA LYS A 57 23.26 -4.99 -2.12
C LYS A 57 23.65 -4.81 -3.59
N LYS A 58 23.16 -5.68 -4.49
CA LYS A 58 23.46 -5.63 -5.93
C LYS A 58 22.92 -4.34 -6.56
N ILE A 59 21.70 -3.94 -6.19
CA ILE A 59 21.12 -2.67 -6.64
C ILE A 59 21.97 -1.50 -6.15
N LEU A 60 22.36 -1.50 -4.87
CA LEU A 60 23.16 -0.42 -4.30
C LEU A 60 24.56 -0.31 -4.94
N GLU A 61 25.20 -1.43 -5.26
CA GLU A 61 26.46 -1.47 -6.02
C GLU A 61 26.30 -0.90 -7.45
N SER A 62 25.15 -1.14 -8.09
CA SER A 62 24.81 -0.57 -9.41
C SER A 62 24.61 0.94 -9.35
N LEU A 63 23.83 1.39 -8.35
CA LEU A 63 23.61 2.81 -8.09
C LEU A 63 24.96 3.51 -7.85
N ASP A 64 25.85 2.90 -7.06
CA ASP A 64 27.17 3.46 -6.75
C ASP A 64 28.02 3.76 -8.01
N LYS A 65 27.94 2.88 -9.01
CA LYS A 65 28.68 2.98 -10.28
C LYS A 65 28.03 3.88 -11.33
N SER A 66 26.81 4.38 -11.09
CA SER A 66 26.04 5.13 -12.08
C SER A 66 26.13 6.64 -11.88
N ASP A 67 26.26 7.44 -12.93
CA ASP A 67 26.14 8.91 -12.80
C ASP A 67 24.67 9.32 -12.67
N VAL A 68 23.76 8.57 -13.31
CA VAL A 68 22.32 8.80 -13.32
C VAL A 68 21.57 7.53 -12.92
N CYS A 69 20.59 7.66 -12.04
CA CYS A 69 19.73 6.58 -11.59
C CYS A 69 18.27 6.97 -11.90
N LEU A 70 17.64 6.28 -12.85
CA LEU A 70 16.24 6.52 -13.23
C LEU A 70 15.33 5.59 -12.43
N PHE A 71 14.27 6.17 -11.86
CA PHE A 71 13.24 5.47 -11.13
C PHE A 71 11.91 5.70 -11.83
N GLY A 72 11.25 4.60 -12.21
CA GLY A 72 9.92 4.61 -12.79
C GLY A 72 8.89 5.00 -11.75
N ASP A 73 8.07 6.00 -12.07
CA ASP A 73 7.01 6.52 -11.22
C ASP A 73 5.64 6.05 -11.73
N PHE A 74 4.76 5.70 -10.80
CA PHE A 74 3.34 5.53 -11.05
C PHE A 74 2.64 6.63 -10.24
N HIS A 75 2.32 7.74 -10.90
CA HIS A 75 2.13 9.04 -10.26
C HIS A 75 1.03 9.10 -9.19
N THR A 76 0.03 8.21 -9.25
CA THR A 76 -1.06 8.15 -8.26
C THR A 76 -0.75 7.27 -7.05
N LEU A 77 0.39 6.58 -7.03
CA LEU A 77 0.73 5.61 -6.00
C LEU A 77 1.89 6.10 -5.12
N THR A 78 1.57 6.73 -3.98
CA THR A 78 2.49 7.26 -2.94
C THR A 78 3.66 6.33 -2.60
N LYS A 79 3.43 5.01 -2.67
CA LYS A 79 4.42 3.98 -2.37
C LYS A 79 5.64 4.03 -3.30
N TYR A 80 5.47 4.45 -4.57
CA TYR A 80 6.59 4.59 -5.52
C TYR A 80 7.51 5.74 -5.09
N GLN A 81 6.94 6.89 -4.73
CA GLN A 81 7.71 8.06 -4.28
C GLN A 81 8.37 7.80 -2.91
N VAL A 82 7.69 7.12 -1.99
CA VAL A 82 8.26 6.74 -0.69
C VAL A 82 9.40 5.73 -0.84
N ASN A 83 9.25 4.72 -1.71
CA ASN A 83 10.33 3.75 -1.96
C ASN A 83 11.53 4.38 -2.64
N PHE A 84 11.32 5.35 -3.54
CA PHE A 84 12.39 6.16 -4.11
C PHE A 84 13.26 6.82 -3.03
N ILE A 85 12.64 7.48 -2.04
CA ILE A 85 13.35 8.08 -0.90
C ILE A 85 14.04 7.03 -0.04
N LYS A 86 13.37 5.91 0.27
CA LYS A 86 13.96 4.83 1.07
C LYS A 86 15.24 4.27 0.44
N ILE A 87 15.28 4.15 -0.89
CA ILE A 87 16.47 3.68 -1.61
C ILE A 87 17.58 4.72 -1.55
N ILE A 88 17.26 6.01 -1.75
CA ILE A 88 18.24 7.10 -1.62
C ILE A 88 18.82 7.14 -0.20
N GLU A 89 17.99 7.06 0.84
CA GLU A 89 18.42 7.02 2.24
C GLU A 89 19.34 5.83 2.52
N THR A 90 18.97 4.65 2.02
CA THR A 90 19.75 3.42 2.21
C THR A 90 21.11 3.51 1.51
N TYR A 91 21.12 4.09 0.31
CA TYR A 91 22.33 4.35 -0.45
C TYR A 91 23.23 5.37 0.25
N ALA A 92 22.69 6.53 0.64
CA ALA A 92 23.43 7.62 1.29
C ALA A 92 24.05 7.19 2.63
N LYS A 93 23.34 6.39 3.43
CA LYS A 93 23.85 5.84 4.70
C LYS A 93 25.01 4.86 4.55
N LYS A 94 25.02 4.05 3.48
CA LYS A 94 26.04 2.99 3.30
C LYS A 94 27.34 3.49 2.67
N GLN A 95 27.34 4.69 2.06
CA GLN A 95 28.44 5.18 1.23
C GLN A 95 29.05 6.49 1.77
N ASP A 96 29.03 6.69 3.09
CA ASP A 96 29.60 7.86 3.80
C ASP A 96 29.34 9.21 3.09
N CYS A 97 28.05 9.55 2.97
CA CYS A 97 27.60 10.88 2.57
C CYS A 97 28.06 11.34 1.17
N LYS A 98 27.91 10.50 0.14
CA LYS A 98 27.95 10.99 -1.26
C LYS A 98 26.87 12.04 -1.48
N GLU A 99 27.27 13.18 -2.03
CA GLU A 99 26.34 14.23 -2.42
C GLU A 99 25.44 13.74 -3.57
N VAL A 100 24.16 13.59 -3.29
CA VAL A 100 23.13 13.22 -4.26
C VAL A 100 22.37 14.45 -4.71
N SER A 101 21.81 14.40 -5.92
CA SER A 101 20.79 15.34 -6.37
C SER A 101 19.55 14.60 -6.82
N ILE A 102 18.40 15.25 -6.70
CA ILE A 102 17.11 14.68 -7.11
C ILE A 102 16.61 15.43 -8.34
N ALA A 103 16.09 14.71 -9.33
CA ALA A 103 15.41 15.28 -10.49
C ALA A 103 13.97 14.77 -10.56
N LEU A 104 12.99 15.67 -10.74
CA LEU A 104 11.56 15.33 -10.67
C LEU A 104 10.80 15.76 -11.92
N GLU A 105 10.11 14.81 -12.55
CA GLU A 105 9.17 15.07 -13.66
C GLU A 105 7.93 15.84 -13.21
N ALA A 106 7.59 15.80 -11.93
CA ALA A 106 6.39 16.49 -11.44
C ALA A 106 6.46 18.03 -11.49
N LEU A 107 7.62 18.59 -11.85
CA LEU A 107 7.89 20.02 -11.81
C LEU A 107 8.44 20.50 -13.15
N ASN A 108 7.93 21.64 -13.64
CA ASN A 108 8.38 22.24 -14.89
C ASN A 108 9.68 23.00 -14.70
N THR A 109 10.55 22.94 -15.71
CA THR A 109 11.86 23.58 -15.63
C THR A 109 11.80 25.09 -15.44
N SER A 110 10.69 25.73 -15.81
CA SER A 110 10.42 27.16 -15.57
C SER A 110 10.28 27.51 -14.09
N ASP A 111 9.95 26.54 -13.24
CA ASP A 111 9.54 26.77 -11.86
C ASP A 111 10.69 26.56 -10.86
N GLN A 112 11.94 26.47 -11.35
CA GLN A 112 13.11 26.12 -10.53
C GLN A 112 13.36 27.11 -9.38
N GLU A 113 13.13 28.41 -9.61
CA GLU A 113 13.30 29.44 -8.57
C GLU A 113 12.42 29.17 -7.34
N TYR A 114 11.17 28.75 -7.54
CA TYR A 114 10.24 28.47 -6.45
C TYR A 114 10.58 27.18 -5.71
N ILE A 115 11.18 26.21 -6.40
CA ILE A 115 11.71 24.98 -5.78
C ILE A 115 12.83 25.34 -4.82
N ASP A 116 13.76 26.18 -5.26
CA ASP A 116 14.90 26.60 -4.46
C ASP A 116 14.42 27.45 -3.25
N GLU A 117 13.50 28.40 -3.45
CA GLU A 117 12.86 29.16 -2.37
C GLU A 117 12.19 28.24 -1.33
N TYR A 118 11.45 27.23 -1.80
CA TYR A 118 10.77 26.32 -0.90
C TYR A 118 11.76 25.46 -0.11
N LEU A 119 12.79 24.92 -0.77
CA LEU A 119 13.86 24.14 -0.10
C LEU A 119 14.60 24.95 0.96
N GLU A 120 14.77 26.25 0.73
CA GLU A 120 15.40 27.19 1.68
C GLU A 120 14.44 27.70 2.77
N ASN A 121 13.19 27.23 2.80
CA ASN A 121 12.12 27.69 3.70
C ASN A 121 11.79 29.19 3.58
N LYS A 122 12.02 29.79 2.40
CA LYS A 122 11.61 31.18 2.10
C LYS A 122 10.11 31.32 1.83
N ILE A 123 9.48 30.24 1.38
CA ILE A 123 8.03 30.15 1.16
C ILE A 123 7.47 28.91 1.85
N SER A 124 6.19 28.98 2.25
CA SER A 124 5.45 27.84 2.80
C SER A 124 5.14 26.79 1.73
N GLU A 125 4.77 25.58 2.15
CA GLU A 125 4.35 24.52 1.22
C GLU A 125 3.11 24.94 0.40
N GLN A 126 2.15 25.59 1.04
CA GLN A 126 0.94 26.08 0.37
C GLN A 126 1.25 27.15 -0.69
N GLU A 127 2.18 28.06 -0.41
CA GLU A 127 2.64 29.04 -1.39
C GLU A 127 3.41 28.38 -2.52
N PHE A 128 4.30 27.42 -2.22
CA PHE A 128 5.03 26.67 -3.24
C PHE A 128 4.08 25.98 -4.22
N ILE A 129 3.11 25.20 -3.71
CA ILE A 129 2.10 24.49 -4.52
C ILE A 129 1.36 25.47 -5.46
N LYS A 130 1.01 26.66 -4.96
CA LYS A 130 0.35 27.72 -5.75
C LYS A 130 1.28 28.32 -6.80
N LYS A 131 2.50 28.71 -6.43
CA LYS A 131 3.46 29.36 -7.34
C LYS A 131 3.87 28.46 -8.51
N VAL A 132 4.07 27.16 -8.25
CA VAL A 132 4.38 26.19 -9.32
C VAL A 132 3.14 25.73 -10.06
N ASP A 133 1.95 26.13 -9.62
CA ASP A 133 0.66 25.76 -10.20
C ASP A 133 0.51 24.24 -10.32
N TYR A 134 0.82 23.55 -9.22
CA TYR A 134 1.07 22.11 -9.20
C TYR A 134 -0.11 21.28 -9.72
N TYR A 135 -1.32 21.57 -9.25
CA TYR A 135 -2.51 20.79 -9.61
C TYR A 135 -2.98 21.03 -11.05
N GLN A 136 -2.72 22.20 -11.63
CA GLN A 136 -3.03 22.47 -13.02
C GLN A 136 -1.97 21.88 -13.97
N LYS A 137 -0.68 22.02 -13.63
CA LYS A 137 0.41 21.55 -14.50
C LYS A 137 0.71 20.04 -14.37
N TRP A 138 0.50 19.45 -13.19
CA TRP A 138 0.77 18.03 -12.92
C TRP A 138 -0.49 17.27 -12.56
N GLY A 139 -1.25 17.75 -11.57
CA GLY A 139 -2.59 17.25 -11.26
C GLY A 139 -2.66 15.86 -10.61
N PHE A 140 -1.55 15.33 -10.13
CA PHE A 140 -1.47 14.11 -9.32
C PHE A 140 -1.40 14.41 -7.81
N PRO A 141 -1.61 13.43 -6.91
CA PRO A 141 -1.60 13.67 -5.46
C PRO A 141 -0.26 14.22 -4.95
N TRP A 142 -0.30 15.29 -4.16
CA TRP A 142 0.91 15.95 -3.64
C TRP A 142 1.65 15.14 -2.58
N GLU A 143 0.97 14.33 -1.79
CA GLU A 143 1.50 13.67 -0.58
C GLU A 143 2.79 12.87 -0.82
N GLY A 144 2.82 12.06 -1.90
CA GLY A 144 4.02 11.31 -2.29
C GLY A 144 5.21 12.22 -2.61
N TYR A 145 4.97 13.33 -3.28
CA TYR A 145 6.02 14.31 -3.61
C TYR A 145 6.43 15.16 -2.41
N SER A 146 5.50 15.52 -1.51
CA SER A 146 5.81 16.23 -0.25
C SER A 146 6.88 15.48 0.56
N ASN A 147 6.80 14.14 0.61
CA ASN A 147 7.81 13.32 1.28
C ASN A 147 9.21 13.44 0.67
N ILE A 148 9.30 13.64 -0.65
CA ILE A 148 10.58 13.90 -1.34
C ILE A 148 11.15 15.25 -0.92
N PHE A 149 10.32 16.29 -0.84
CA PHE A 149 10.76 17.62 -0.40
C PHE A 149 11.16 17.65 1.07
N LYS A 150 10.41 16.95 1.95
CA LYS A 150 10.78 16.78 3.36
C LYS A 150 12.16 16.12 3.50
N TYR A 151 12.42 15.05 2.74
CA TYR A 151 13.74 14.43 2.68
C TYR A 151 14.81 15.41 2.20
N ALA A 152 14.54 16.14 1.12
CA ALA A 152 15.49 17.07 0.51
C ALA A 152 15.88 18.21 1.45
N LYS A 153 14.91 18.84 2.13
CA LYS A 153 15.15 19.87 3.15
C LYS A 153 16.01 19.34 4.29
N LYS A 154 15.66 18.17 4.83
CA LYS A 154 16.38 17.54 5.94
C LYS A 154 17.84 17.25 5.61
N ASN A 155 18.12 16.81 4.38
CA ASN A 155 19.44 16.38 3.95
C ASN A 155 20.17 17.40 3.06
N LYS A 156 19.63 18.63 2.95
CA LYS A 156 20.15 19.70 2.05
C LYS A 156 20.42 19.19 0.62
N THR A 157 19.55 18.32 0.13
CA THR A 157 19.66 17.71 -1.20
C THR A 157 18.98 18.63 -2.23
N PRO A 158 19.68 19.06 -3.28
CA PRO A 158 19.05 19.88 -4.32
C PRO A 158 18.03 19.06 -5.12
N ILE A 159 16.90 19.70 -5.45
CA ILE A 159 15.87 19.17 -6.36
C ILE A 159 15.90 19.98 -7.65
N PHE A 160 15.94 19.28 -8.78
CA PHE A 160 15.85 19.87 -10.10
C PHE A 160 14.54 19.51 -10.78
N ALA A 161 13.78 20.51 -11.19
CA ALA A 161 12.66 20.30 -12.12
C ALA A 161 13.19 19.82 -13.47
N ILE A 162 12.52 18.87 -14.12
CA ILE A 162 12.94 18.38 -15.45
C ILE A 162 11.83 18.37 -16.49
N ASN A 163 10.60 18.75 -16.14
CA ASN A 163 9.48 18.66 -17.07
C ASN A 163 9.45 19.80 -18.11
N TYR A 164 9.13 19.41 -19.33
CA TYR A 164 8.83 20.29 -20.47
C TYR A 164 7.40 19.98 -20.94
N SER A 165 6.39 20.40 -20.16
CA SER A 165 4.98 20.03 -20.35
C SER A 165 4.39 20.43 -21.71
N ASN A 166 4.98 21.41 -22.39
CA ASN A 166 4.59 21.87 -23.71
C ASN A 166 5.19 21.07 -24.88
N LYS A 167 5.83 19.93 -24.61
CA LYS A 167 6.51 19.08 -25.60
C LYS A 167 5.91 17.68 -25.66
N SER A 168 6.06 17.02 -26.81
CA SER A 168 5.69 15.60 -26.95
C SER A 168 6.57 14.70 -26.07
N LEU A 169 6.14 13.46 -25.79
CA LEU A 169 6.90 12.53 -24.94
C LEU A 169 8.33 12.28 -25.43
N PHE A 170 8.53 12.13 -26.74
CA PHE A 170 9.86 11.91 -27.32
C PHE A 170 10.75 13.16 -27.27
N GLU A 171 10.19 14.35 -27.49
CA GLU A 171 10.93 15.60 -27.33
C GLU A 171 11.29 15.85 -25.85
N ARG A 172 10.38 15.51 -24.92
CA ARG A 172 10.62 15.55 -23.48
C ARG A 172 11.81 14.66 -23.13
N ASP A 173 11.90 13.43 -23.64
CA ASP A 173 13.04 12.53 -23.41
C ASP A 173 14.38 13.16 -23.80
N GLN A 174 14.44 13.81 -24.97
CA GLN A 174 15.66 14.47 -25.46
C GLN A 174 16.08 15.65 -24.57
N LEU A 175 15.11 16.51 -24.21
CA LEU A 175 15.36 17.68 -23.38
C LEU A 175 15.73 17.31 -21.95
N ILE A 176 15.02 16.33 -21.37
CA ILE A 176 15.30 15.75 -20.05
C ILE A 176 16.70 15.14 -20.05
N ALA A 177 17.06 14.35 -21.07
CA ALA A 177 18.40 13.77 -21.18
C ALA A 177 19.50 14.83 -21.16
N LYS A 178 19.36 15.89 -21.98
CA LYS A 178 20.31 17.01 -22.01
C LYS A 178 20.42 17.68 -20.63
N ARG A 179 19.29 17.93 -19.97
CA ARG A 179 19.27 18.56 -18.65
C ARG A 179 19.90 17.68 -17.57
N ILE A 180 19.57 16.40 -17.52
CA ILE A 180 20.13 15.45 -16.54
C ILE A 180 21.65 15.29 -16.75
N LYS A 181 22.11 15.18 -18.00
CA LYS A 181 23.56 15.17 -18.33
C LYS A 181 24.24 16.41 -17.77
N ASN A 182 23.68 17.59 -18.02
CA ASN A 182 24.23 18.84 -17.51
C ASN A 182 24.27 18.89 -15.99
N ILE A 183 23.24 18.39 -15.30
CA ILE A 183 23.21 18.30 -13.82
C ILE A 183 24.32 17.36 -13.34
N ALA A 184 24.41 16.15 -13.89
CA ALA A 184 25.42 15.16 -13.51
C ALA A 184 26.85 15.70 -13.69
N LEU A 185 27.11 16.39 -14.81
CA LEU A 185 28.42 16.98 -15.12
C LEU A 185 28.74 18.21 -14.26
N LYS A 186 27.77 19.13 -14.10
CA LYS A 186 27.99 20.42 -13.40
C LYS A 186 28.19 20.24 -11.91
N TYR A 187 27.40 19.36 -11.28
CA TYR A 187 27.44 19.21 -9.84
C TYR A 187 28.44 18.14 -9.39
N GLY A 188 28.92 17.28 -10.30
CA GLY A 188 29.73 16.11 -9.93
C GLY A 188 28.98 15.11 -9.05
N LYS A 189 27.64 15.28 -8.93
CA LYS A 189 26.74 14.53 -8.06
C LYS A 189 26.00 13.47 -8.86
N LYS A 190 25.71 12.36 -8.20
CA LYS A 190 24.84 11.31 -8.72
C LYS A 190 23.41 11.82 -8.77
N VAL A 191 22.75 11.72 -9.93
CA VAL A 191 21.39 12.21 -10.13
C VAL A 191 20.40 11.07 -9.94
N PHE A 192 19.54 11.17 -8.93
CA PHE A 192 18.39 10.30 -8.74
C PHE A 192 17.16 10.95 -9.38
N CYS A 193 16.68 10.37 -10.49
CA CYS A 193 15.60 10.91 -11.28
C CYS A 193 14.34 10.08 -11.08
N LEU A 194 13.25 10.72 -10.64
CA LEU A 194 11.93 10.10 -10.56
C LEU A 194 11.05 10.61 -11.70
N ILE A 195 10.63 9.69 -12.58
CA ILE A 195 9.95 9.98 -13.84
C ILE A 195 9.03 8.81 -14.21
N GLY A 196 7.92 9.08 -14.90
CA GLY A 196 6.91 8.11 -15.30
C GLY A 196 7.54 6.87 -15.94
N GLU A 197 7.07 5.69 -15.53
CA GLU A 197 7.74 4.42 -15.83
C GLU A 197 7.98 4.17 -17.32
N HIS A 198 7.08 4.64 -18.19
CA HIS A 198 7.23 4.49 -19.63
C HIS A 198 8.48 5.19 -20.20
N HIS A 199 8.99 6.25 -19.56
CA HIS A 199 10.23 6.92 -19.96
C HIS A 199 11.46 6.01 -19.87
N LEU A 200 11.40 4.93 -19.08
CA LEU A 200 12.54 4.03 -18.84
C LEU A 200 12.74 2.98 -19.93
N ALA A 201 11.94 2.98 -21.01
CA ALA A 201 12.13 2.05 -22.12
C ALA A 201 13.50 2.23 -22.79
N ASP A 202 14.07 1.16 -23.35
CA ASP A 202 15.39 1.23 -23.99
C ASP A 202 15.49 2.32 -25.06
N SER A 203 14.43 2.49 -25.87
CA SER A 203 14.35 3.45 -26.98
C SER A 203 13.92 4.87 -26.57
N HIS A 204 13.74 5.15 -25.28
CA HIS A 204 13.24 6.43 -24.76
C HIS A 204 14.37 7.22 -24.07
N LEU A 205 14.12 7.83 -22.90
CA LEU A 205 15.08 8.60 -22.13
C LEU A 205 16.45 7.90 -21.97
N PRO A 206 16.56 6.59 -21.65
CA PRO A 206 17.84 5.89 -21.62
C PRO A 206 18.67 6.01 -22.90
N SER A 207 18.05 5.90 -24.08
CA SER A 207 18.77 6.06 -25.35
C SER A 207 19.24 7.50 -25.56
N CYS A 208 18.42 8.49 -25.18
CA CYS A 208 18.76 9.91 -25.26
C CYS A 208 19.90 10.28 -24.29
N ILE A 209 19.99 9.61 -23.14
CA ILE A 209 21.10 9.79 -22.20
C ILE A 209 22.38 9.14 -22.76
N ASN A 210 22.28 7.98 -23.39
CA ASN A 210 23.45 7.26 -23.91
C ASN A 210 23.94 7.78 -25.27
N SER A 211 23.11 8.54 -26.01
CA SER A 211 23.52 9.13 -27.29
C SER A 211 24.67 10.11 -27.08
N LYS A 212 25.68 10.07 -27.95
CA LYS A 212 26.80 11.01 -27.95
C LYS A 212 26.39 12.24 -28.76
N SER A 213 26.42 13.43 -28.16
CA SER A 213 26.26 14.69 -28.89
C SER A 213 27.66 15.18 -29.32
N GLY A 214 28.24 14.51 -30.32
CA GLY A 214 29.59 14.81 -30.82
C GLY A 214 30.71 14.12 -30.02
N GLY A 215 31.81 13.80 -30.71
CA GLY A 215 32.81 12.78 -30.34
C GLY A 215 33.64 12.98 -29.06
N LYS A 216 33.28 13.90 -28.15
CA LYS A 216 34.04 14.19 -26.92
C LYS A 216 33.24 14.18 -25.61
N GLU A 217 31.94 13.84 -25.62
CA GLU A 217 31.14 13.80 -24.38
C GLU A 217 31.54 12.64 -23.45
N LYS A 218 31.70 12.92 -22.14
CA LYS A 218 31.91 11.90 -21.10
C LYS A 218 30.75 10.91 -21.12
N LYS A 219 31.07 9.61 -21.11
CA LYS A 219 30.07 8.55 -21.00
C LYS A 219 29.35 8.65 -19.65
N ILE A 220 28.02 8.65 -19.67
CA ILE A 220 27.17 8.63 -18.49
C ILE A 220 26.78 7.18 -18.20
N HIS A 221 27.05 6.72 -16.98
CA HIS A 221 26.61 5.41 -16.50
C HIS A 221 25.19 5.50 -15.93
N LEU A 222 24.33 4.56 -16.33
CA LEU A 222 22.90 4.59 -16.02
C LEU A 222 22.49 3.34 -15.24
N THR A 223 21.79 3.52 -14.11
CA THR A 223 20.96 2.47 -13.51
C THR A 223 19.49 2.82 -13.70
N ARG A 224 18.66 1.80 -13.99
CA ARG A 224 17.20 1.93 -14.07
C ARG A 224 16.53 1.06 -13.04
N ILE A 225 15.49 1.58 -12.41
CA ILE A 225 14.67 0.87 -11.44
C ILE A 225 13.20 1.12 -11.77
N ILE A 226 12.48 0.05 -12.09
CA ILE A 226 11.01 0.04 -12.17
C ILE A 226 10.43 -0.74 -10.98
N SER A 227 9.13 -0.63 -10.74
CA SER A 227 8.49 -1.35 -9.63
C SER A 227 7.21 -2.05 -10.08
N ASN A 228 6.87 -3.15 -9.41
CA ASN A 228 5.57 -3.82 -9.46
C ASN A 228 5.01 -4.05 -10.88
N ILE A 229 5.86 -4.60 -11.74
CA ILE A 229 5.47 -5.06 -13.07
C ILE A 229 4.72 -6.38 -12.93
N GLU A 230 3.51 -6.43 -13.49
CA GLU A 230 2.58 -7.54 -13.33
C GLU A 230 3.18 -8.89 -13.69
N TYR A 231 3.82 -8.99 -14.87
CA TYR A 231 4.39 -10.24 -15.35
C TYR A 231 5.37 -10.84 -14.35
N TYR A 232 6.31 -10.04 -13.85
CA TYR A 232 7.30 -10.51 -12.87
C TYR A 232 6.67 -10.85 -11.52
N TYR A 233 5.69 -10.04 -11.09
CA TYR A 233 4.96 -10.29 -9.86
C TYR A 233 4.23 -11.64 -9.91
N ALA A 234 3.48 -11.89 -10.98
CA ALA A 234 2.74 -13.14 -11.15
C ALA A 234 3.67 -14.37 -11.18
N VAL A 235 4.80 -14.27 -11.89
CA VAL A 235 5.79 -15.36 -11.95
C VAL A 235 6.43 -15.62 -10.58
N GLU A 236 6.94 -14.61 -9.88
CA GLU A 236 7.61 -14.83 -8.59
C GLU A 236 6.64 -15.31 -7.51
N LYS A 237 5.42 -14.81 -7.54
CA LYS A 237 4.37 -15.25 -6.62
C LYS A 237 4.00 -16.72 -6.81
N SER A 238 4.01 -17.21 -8.04
CA SER A 238 3.77 -18.64 -8.33
C SER A 238 4.90 -19.57 -7.85
N LYS A 239 6.12 -19.05 -7.62
CA LYS A 239 7.29 -19.84 -7.23
C LYS A 239 7.54 -19.88 -5.73
N ASN A 240 7.35 -18.76 -5.02
CA ASN A 240 7.96 -18.55 -3.70
C ASN A 240 6.98 -18.42 -2.53
N ASN A 241 5.74 -18.95 -2.61
CA ASN A 241 4.77 -19.00 -1.51
C ASN A 241 4.84 -17.80 -0.56
N TYR A 242 4.65 -16.60 -1.14
CA TYR A 242 4.48 -15.33 -0.44
C TYR A 242 5.75 -14.66 0.15
N SER A 243 6.65 -14.20 -0.71
CA SER A 243 7.60 -13.11 -0.40
C SER A 243 7.18 -11.85 -1.18
N SER A 244 6.67 -10.83 -0.47
CA SER A 244 6.18 -9.57 -1.07
C SER A 244 7.28 -8.56 -1.41
N ASN A 245 8.55 -8.91 -1.21
CA ASN A 245 9.69 -8.00 -1.31
C ASN A 245 10.86 -8.65 -2.06
N GLU A 246 10.69 -8.85 -3.36
CA GLU A 246 11.75 -9.36 -4.23
C GLU A 246 12.41 -8.24 -5.04
N ASN A 247 13.73 -8.34 -5.21
CA ASN A 247 14.49 -7.47 -6.10
C ASN A 247 14.95 -8.29 -7.31
N LEU A 248 14.63 -7.81 -8.51
CA LEU A 248 14.92 -8.52 -9.75
C LEU A 248 15.93 -7.73 -10.57
N GLU A 249 17.00 -8.39 -11.02
CA GLU A 249 17.87 -7.90 -12.09
C GLU A 249 17.29 -8.39 -13.41
N LEU A 250 16.72 -7.47 -14.19
CA LEU A 250 16.12 -7.76 -15.50
C LEU A 250 17.20 -7.90 -16.57
N LYS A 251 18.16 -6.99 -16.52
CA LYS A 251 19.42 -7.02 -17.27
C LYS A 251 20.43 -6.16 -16.51
N LYS A 252 21.68 -6.16 -16.97
CA LYS A 252 22.74 -5.35 -16.36
C LYS A 252 22.28 -3.90 -16.16
N ASP A 253 22.37 -3.44 -14.91
CA ASP A 253 22.00 -2.09 -14.46
C ASP A 253 20.51 -1.72 -14.68
N PHE A 254 19.61 -2.70 -14.85
CA PHE A 254 18.16 -2.51 -14.94
C PHE A 254 17.43 -3.48 -14.01
N TYR A 255 16.74 -2.92 -13.01
CA TYR A 255 16.10 -3.67 -11.94
C TYR A 255 14.59 -3.45 -11.88
N CYS A 256 13.87 -4.45 -11.37
CA CYS A 256 12.49 -4.33 -10.93
C CYS A 256 12.39 -4.65 -9.44
N ILE A 257 11.72 -3.77 -8.67
CA ILE A 257 11.44 -4.02 -7.25
C ILE A 257 9.97 -4.39 -7.10
N LEU A 258 9.70 -5.58 -6.60
CA LEU A 258 8.37 -6.05 -6.25
C LEU A 258 8.16 -5.79 -4.77
N ASN A 259 7.45 -4.72 -4.44
CA ASN A 259 7.25 -4.24 -3.06
C ASN A 259 5.79 -3.91 -2.75
N THR A 260 4.88 -4.12 -3.70
CA THR A 260 3.44 -3.87 -3.61
C THR A 260 2.72 -4.69 -4.68
N ASP A 261 1.52 -5.17 -4.38
CA ASP A 261 0.70 -5.87 -5.36
C ASP A 261 0.36 -4.97 -6.57
N PRO A 262 0.53 -5.43 -7.81
CA PRO A 262 0.32 -4.59 -8.99
C PRO A 262 -1.11 -4.08 -9.15
N TRP A 263 -2.13 -4.75 -8.61
CA TRP A 263 -3.51 -4.29 -8.68
C TRP A 263 -3.74 -3.00 -7.88
N ILE A 264 -2.92 -2.72 -6.86
CA ILE A 264 -3.00 -1.54 -6.02
C ILE A 264 -2.69 -0.26 -6.81
N LYS A 265 -1.76 -0.32 -7.78
CA LYS A 265 -1.46 0.82 -8.65
C LYS A 265 -2.67 1.17 -9.52
N TRP A 266 -3.41 0.17 -10.00
CA TRP A 266 -4.61 0.43 -10.80
C TRP A 266 -5.75 0.95 -9.95
N LEU A 267 -5.90 0.43 -8.72
CA LEU A 267 -6.85 0.99 -7.76
C LEU A 267 -6.50 2.44 -7.43
N SER A 268 -5.22 2.78 -7.25
CA SER A 268 -4.80 4.16 -6.99
C SER A 268 -5.12 5.12 -8.13
N TYR A 269 -4.96 4.65 -9.37
CA TYR A 269 -5.36 5.40 -10.55
C TYR A 269 -6.87 5.60 -10.65
N ILE A 270 -7.66 4.54 -10.41
CA ILE A 270 -9.13 4.62 -10.44
C ILE A 270 -9.61 5.63 -9.41
N ALA A 271 -9.06 5.57 -8.19
CA ALA A 271 -9.39 6.52 -7.15
C ALA A 271 -9.13 7.94 -7.60
N TRP A 272 -7.94 8.21 -8.10
CA TRP A 272 -7.59 9.54 -8.56
C TRP A 272 -8.49 10.08 -9.69
N GLN A 273 -8.86 9.23 -10.66
CA GLN A 273 -9.75 9.64 -11.74
C GLN A 273 -11.18 9.91 -11.29
N GLU A 274 -11.69 9.18 -10.30
CA GLU A 274 -13.05 9.38 -9.79
C GLU A 274 -13.12 10.60 -8.87
N GLY A 275 -12.10 10.87 -8.05
CA GLY A 275 -12.00 12.08 -7.22
C GLY A 275 -11.99 13.38 -8.04
N LYS A 276 -11.39 13.35 -9.25
CA LYS A 276 -11.47 14.47 -10.19
C LYS A 276 -12.88 14.80 -10.66
N LYS A 277 -13.78 13.81 -10.73
CA LYS A 277 -15.16 14.00 -11.24
C LYS A 277 -16.11 14.56 -10.18
N SER A 278 -15.83 14.36 -8.89
CA SER A 278 -16.72 14.74 -7.80
C SER A 278 -16.59 16.20 -7.36
N ASN A 279 -15.71 17.02 -7.96
CA ASN A 279 -15.44 18.41 -7.55
C ASN A 279 -15.09 18.57 -6.06
N LEU A 280 -14.71 17.49 -5.37
CA LEU A 280 -14.24 17.54 -3.99
C LEU A 280 -12.95 18.36 -3.97
N LYS A 281 -13.04 19.57 -3.40
CA LYS A 281 -11.87 20.37 -3.08
C LYS A 281 -10.99 19.51 -2.19
N LEU A 282 -9.82 19.11 -2.69
CA LEU A 282 -8.73 18.50 -1.94
C LEU A 282 -8.43 19.39 -0.72
N SER A 283 -9.11 19.14 0.40
CA SER A 283 -8.92 19.87 1.63
C SER A 283 -7.64 19.36 2.28
N ASN A 284 -6.77 20.31 2.60
CA ASN A 284 -5.53 20.09 3.33
C ASN A 284 -5.82 19.40 4.66
N HIS A 285 -5.74 18.07 4.68
CA HIS A 285 -5.77 17.32 5.93
C HIS A 285 -4.39 16.73 6.21
N ASN A 286 -3.79 17.19 7.30
CA ASN A 286 -2.60 16.59 7.89
C ASN A 286 -2.96 15.19 8.41
N TYR A 287 -2.53 14.14 7.71
CA TYR A 287 -2.62 12.76 8.20
C TYR A 287 -1.26 12.06 8.12
N ASP A 288 -1.11 11.10 9.02
CA ASP A 288 0.15 10.54 9.49
C ASP A 288 0.90 9.72 8.41
N ASN A 289 2.18 10.05 8.22
CA ASN A 289 3.07 9.47 7.20
C ASN A 289 3.35 7.97 7.45
N SER A 290 2.51 7.02 7.01
CA SER A 290 2.94 5.61 6.84
C SER A 290 2.05 4.65 6.05
N SER A 291 0.88 5.04 5.53
CA SER A 291 -0.03 4.12 4.83
C SER A 291 -0.29 4.50 3.38
N LEU A 292 -0.61 3.49 2.55
CA LEU A 292 -1.12 3.74 1.20
C LEU A 292 -2.49 4.42 1.32
N ASP A 293 -2.45 5.73 1.19
CA ASP A 293 -3.59 6.61 1.33
C ASP A 293 -4.16 6.91 -0.08
N LEU A 294 -5.28 6.25 -0.38
CA LEU A 294 -6.01 6.37 -1.66
C LEU A 294 -7.21 7.30 -1.48
N HIS A 295 -6.98 8.57 -1.15
CA HIS A 295 -7.99 9.55 -0.69
C HIS A 295 -9.02 10.01 -1.75
N GLU A 296 -9.25 9.28 -2.84
CA GLU A 296 -9.97 9.84 -4.00
C GLU A 296 -11.15 9.00 -4.56
N LEU A 297 -11.54 7.88 -3.94
CA LEU A 297 -12.93 7.38 -4.06
C LEU A 297 -13.62 7.64 -2.73
N GLU A 298 -14.93 7.92 -2.77
CA GLU A 298 -15.79 7.87 -1.58
C GLU A 298 -15.45 6.60 -0.77
N PRO A 299 -14.95 6.74 0.47
CA PRO A 299 -14.55 5.62 1.32
C PRO A 299 -15.62 4.52 1.38
N GLU A 300 -16.88 4.90 1.33
CA GLU A 300 -18.08 4.07 1.26
C GLU A 300 -18.10 3.20 0.00
N PHE A 301 -17.75 3.76 -1.17
CA PHE A 301 -17.67 3.00 -2.41
C PHE A 301 -16.58 1.94 -2.32
N GLN A 302 -15.39 2.32 -1.84
CA GLN A 302 -14.28 1.37 -1.70
C GLN A 302 -14.60 0.28 -0.68
N PHE A 303 -15.19 0.66 0.44
CA PHE A 303 -15.66 -0.27 1.46
C PHE A 303 -16.64 -1.29 0.87
N ASN A 304 -17.69 -0.82 0.19
CA ASN A 304 -18.70 -1.68 -0.44
C ASN A 304 -18.08 -2.60 -1.50
N TYR A 305 -17.10 -2.08 -2.24
CA TYR A 305 -16.37 -2.85 -3.23
C TYR A 305 -15.55 -3.99 -2.58
N PHE A 306 -14.80 -3.73 -1.51
CA PHE A 306 -14.09 -4.78 -0.76
C PHE A 306 -15.04 -5.79 -0.11
N VAL A 307 -16.17 -5.33 0.42
CA VAL A 307 -17.23 -6.23 0.91
C VAL A 307 -17.75 -7.11 -0.24
N SER A 308 -17.91 -6.57 -1.45
CA SER A 308 -18.33 -7.37 -2.63
C SER A 308 -17.30 -8.42 -3.03
N ILE A 309 -16.00 -8.09 -2.97
CA ILE A 309 -14.90 -9.02 -3.21
C ILE A 309 -14.95 -10.15 -2.20
N LEU A 310 -15.05 -9.83 -0.92
CA LEU A 310 -15.16 -10.82 0.15
C LEU A 310 -16.40 -11.69 -0.07
N CYS A 311 -17.57 -11.11 -0.37
CA CYS A 311 -18.78 -11.88 -0.68
C CYS A 311 -18.58 -12.89 -1.82
N ARG A 312 -17.90 -12.48 -2.91
CA ARG A 312 -17.55 -13.37 -4.04
C ARG A 312 -16.60 -14.47 -3.62
N PHE A 313 -15.57 -14.12 -2.85
CA PHE A 313 -14.63 -15.08 -2.26
C PHE A 313 -15.38 -16.13 -1.39
N PHE A 314 -16.43 -15.71 -0.68
CA PHE A 314 -17.34 -16.59 0.07
C PHE A 314 -18.45 -17.27 -0.76
N LYS A 315 -18.37 -17.26 -2.10
CA LYS A 315 -19.34 -17.89 -3.02
C LYS A 315 -20.79 -17.46 -2.75
N ASN A 316 -21.03 -16.17 -2.48
CA ASN A 316 -22.38 -15.58 -2.29
C ASN A 316 -23.18 -16.11 -1.09
N LYS A 317 -22.54 -16.70 -0.07
CA LYS A 317 -23.22 -16.99 1.21
C LYS A 317 -23.67 -15.71 1.94
N VAL A 318 -23.05 -14.57 1.63
CA VAL A 318 -23.54 -13.24 1.97
C VAL A 318 -24.16 -12.63 0.71
N LYS A 319 -25.40 -12.18 0.84
CA LYS A 319 -26.16 -11.56 -0.25
C LYS A 319 -25.91 -10.04 -0.26
N PRO A 320 -25.33 -9.45 -1.32
CA PRO A 320 -24.95 -8.03 -1.35
C PRO A 320 -26.11 -7.05 -1.17
N HIS A 321 -27.33 -7.43 -1.55
CA HIS A 321 -28.53 -6.60 -1.42
C HIS A 321 -29.01 -6.38 0.03
N LYS A 322 -28.32 -6.93 1.04
CA LYS A 322 -28.53 -6.62 2.46
C LYS A 322 -27.46 -5.68 3.03
N ILE A 323 -26.52 -5.22 2.21
CA ILE A 323 -25.49 -4.27 2.62
C ILE A 323 -26.13 -2.89 2.46
N ASP A 324 -26.82 -2.44 3.50
CA ASP A 324 -27.26 -1.04 3.56
C ASP A 324 -26.02 -0.15 3.45
N TYR A 325 -26.16 0.95 2.71
CA TYR A 325 -25.15 2.01 2.63
C TYR A 325 -24.68 2.36 4.04
N CYS A 326 -23.38 2.18 4.31
CA CYS A 326 -22.78 2.53 5.60
C CYS A 326 -21.97 3.82 5.40
N LYS A 327 -22.36 4.91 6.05
CA LYS A 327 -21.60 6.17 6.12
C LYS A 327 -20.27 5.91 6.83
N ILE A 328 -19.15 6.42 6.32
CA ILE A 328 -17.86 6.38 7.02
C ILE A 328 -17.61 7.73 7.68
N ILE A 329 -17.21 7.72 8.95
CA ILE A 329 -16.97 8.92 9.77
C ILE A 329 -15.54 8.88 10.28
N PHE A 330 -14.74 9.91 10.02
CA PHE A 330 -13.33 9.94 10.42
C PHE A 330 -13.11 10.60 11.80
N HIS A 331 -12.06 10.19 12.52
CA HIS A 331 -11.78 10.70 13.89
C HIS A 331 -11.61 12.22 13.99
N ASN A 332 -11.05 12.86 12.95
CA ASN A 332 -10.86 14.31 12.91
C ASN A 332 -11.99 15.06 12.18
N GLU A 333 -13.00 14.35 11.67
CA GLU A 333 -14.21 15.01 11.21
C GLU A 333 -15.01 15.43 12.44
N ASN A 334 -15.62 16.61 12.36
CA ASN A 334 -16.35 17.17 13.47
C ASN A 334 -17.44 16.20 13.90
N ILE A 335 -17.43 15.76 15.17
CA ILE A 335 -18.54 15.01 15.82
C ILE A 335 -19.89 15.75 15.68
N PHE A 336 -19.86 17.01 15.25
CA PHE A 336 -21.00 17.85 14.90
C PHE A 336 -21.71 17.49 13.59
N ASP A 337 -21.10 16.68 12.70
CA ASP A 337 -21.69 16.21 11.43
C ASP A 337 -22.49 14.89 11.60
N ALA A 338 -22.82 14.54 12.85
CA ALA A 338 -23.69 13.41 13.18
C ALA A 338 -25.13 13.69 12.71
N ASP A 339 -25.76 12.71 12.06
CA ASP A 339 -27.12 12.87 11.51
C ASP A 339 -28.20 12.79 12.62
N SER A 340 -27.81 12.42 13.85
CA SER A 340 -28.70 12.36 15.01
C SER A 340 -28.00 12.54 16.36
N GLU A 341 -28.76 12.92 17.39
CA GLU A 341 -28.27 13.02 18.77
C GLU A 341 -27.82 11.66 19.33
N ASN A 342 -28.39 10.56 18.85
CA ASN A 342 -27.98 9.20 19.23
C ASN A 342 -26.63 8.81 18.62
N GLU A 343 -26.41 9.14 17.35
CA GLU A 343 -25.12 9.00 16.66
C GLU A 343 -24.04 9.82 17.36
N LYS A 344 -24.34 11.09 17.69
CA LYS A 344 -23.43 11.97 18.42
C LYS A 344 -23.00 11.39 19.77
N LYS A 345 -23.94 10.87 20.57
CA LYS A 345 -23.64 10.19 21.85
C LYS A 345 -22.77 8.94 21.62
N THR A 346 -23.06 8.18 20.57
CA THR A 346 -22.30 6.99 20.21
C THR A 346 -20.86 7.34 19.79
N LEU A 347 -20.67 8.36 18.95
CA LEU A 347 -19.36 8.86 18.54
C LEU A 347 -18.56 9.40 19.73
N GLN A 348 -19.20 10.14 20.65
CA GLN A 348 -18.57 10.60 21.88
C GLN A 348 -18.15 9.43 22.78
N LEU A 349 -18.94 8.36 22.86
CA LEU A 349 -18.57 7.15 23.59
C LEU A 349 -17.40 6.44 22.92
N ILE A 350 -17.41 6.28 21.60
CA ILE A 350 -16.31 5.67 20.83
C ILE A 350 -15.01 6.47 21.00
N ALA A 351 -15.09 7.81 20.90
CA ALA A 351 -13.96 8.71 21.09
C ALA A 351 -13.42 8.70 22.54
N LYS A 352 -14.31 8.62 23.54
CA LYS A 352 -13.92 8.54 24.97
C LYS A 352 -13.40 7.17 25.39
N GLN A 353 -13.93 6.09 24.81
CA GLN A 353 -13.52 4.73 25.17
C GLN A 353 -12.15 4.36 24.62
N ASP A 354 -11.56 5.21 23.76
CA ASP A 354 -10.24 5.00 23.17
C ASP A 354 -10.12 3.53 22.72
N TYR A 355 -11.03 3.11 21.82
CA TYR A 355 -10.93 1.84 21.09
C TYR A 355 -9.65 1.89 20.24
N THR A 356 -8.51 1.85 20.91
CA THR A 356 -7.15 2.19 20.48
C THR A 356 -6.53 1.14 19.58
N LEU A 357 -7.27 0.08 19.28
CA LEU A 357 -6.70 -1.16 18.80
C LEU A 357 -7.17 -1.54 17.41
N ASN A 358 -8.45 -1.37 17.13
CA ASN A 358 -8.92 -1.40 15.76
C ASN A 358 -9.01 0.05 15.31
N ASN A 359 -8.36 0.39 14.20
CA ASN A 359 -8.44 1.72 13.59
C ASN A 359 -9.85 2.02 13.03
N HIS A 360 -10.85 1.20 13.33
CA HIS A 360 -12.24 1.33 12.91
C HIS A 360 -13.20 0.69 13.92
N HIS A 361 -14.45 1.17 13.92
CA HIS A 361 -15.57 0.62 14.66
C HIS A 361 -16.82 0.63 13.76
N ILE A 362 -17.54 -0.48 13.72
CA ILE A 362 -18.77 -0.61 12.91
C ILE A 362 -19.96 -0.48 13.86
N CYS A 363 -20.78 0.54 13.65
CA CYS A 363 -22.03 0.72 14.40
C CYS A 363 -23.20 0.21 13.56
N LYS A 364 -23.74 -0.94 13.94
CA LYS A 364 -24.86 -1.59 13.27
C LYS A 364 -26.18 -0.86 13.50
N GLN A 365 -26.39 -0.31 14.70
CA GLN A 365 -27.63 0.39 15.05
C GLN A 365 -27.81 1.67 14.22
N ASN A 366 -26.73 2.42 14.03
CA ASN A 366 -26.74 3.72 13.37
C ASN A 366 -26.21 3.66 11.92
N LYS A 367 -25.92 2.46 11.39
CA LYS A 367 -25.47 2.22 10.01
C LYS A 367 -24.27 3.09 9.57
N PHE A 368 -23.29 3.25 10.45
CA PHE A 368 -22.05 3.96 10.12
C PHE A 368 -20.80 3.18 10.56
N ILE A 369 -19.66 3.53 9.96
CA ILE A 369 -18.35 3.02 10.29
C ILE A 369 -17.50 4.20 10.76
N TYR A 370 -17.14 4.18 12.03
CA TYR A 370 -16.15 5.10 12.53
C TYR A 370 -14.76 4.61 12.12
N MET A 371 -13.90 5.50 11.63
CA MET A 371 -12.54 5.16 11.21
C MET A 371 -11.55 6.20 11.74
N ARG A 372 -10.48 5.73 12.40
CA ARG A 372 -9.49 6.61 13.03
C ARG A 372 -8.65 7.34 11.99
N SER A 373 -8.23 6.61 10.97
CA SER A 373 -7.51 7.14 9.82
C SER A 373 -7.94 6.39 8.59
N TYR A 374 -8.08 7.11 7.49
CA TYR A 374 -8.38 6.50 6.22
C TYR A 374 -7.11 5.93 5.58
N ASN A 375 -7.08 4.62 5.34
CA ASN A 375 -6.12 3.98 4.45
C ASN A 375 -6.63 2.61 4.00
N LEU A 376 -5.99 2.02 2.98
CA LEU A 376 -6.45 0.76 2.39
C LEU A 376 -6.45 -0.42 3.38
N ILE A 377 -5.52 -0.42 4.33
CA ILE A 377 -5.43 -1.46 5.37
C ILE A 377 -6.65 -1.36 6.29
N ASN A 378 -6.91 -0.17 6.85
CA ASN A 378 -8.05 0.07 7.73
C ASN A 378 -9.38 -0.17 7.03
N LEU A 379 -9.47 0.20 5.75
CA LEU A 379 -10.67 0.00 4.95
C LEU A 379 -10.93 -1.48 4.67
N THR A 380 -9.92 -2.25 4.25
CA THR A 380 -10.07 -3.71 4.04
C THR A 380 -10.34 -4.44 5.36
N GLN A 381 -9.74 -3.98 6.47
CA GLN A 381 -10.06 -4.46 7.82
C GLN A 381 -11.49 -4.14 8.21
N ALA A 382 -11.99 -2.93 7.93
CA ALA A 382 -13.38 -2.55 8.15
C ALA A 382 -14.34 -3.44 7.35
N SER A 383 -14.09 -3.62 6.05
CA SER A 383 -14.88 -4.54 5.21
C SER A 383 -14.85 -5.98 5.73
N SER A 384 -13.71 -6.42 6.25
CA SER A 384 -13.55 -7.75 6.86
C SER A 384 -14.33 -7.90 8.16
N THR A 385 -14.27 -6.89 9.05
CA THR A 385 -15.08 -6.83 10.28
C THR A 385 -16.56 -6.79 9.98
N PHE A 386 -16.96 -6.08 8.92
CA PHE A 386 -18.36 -6.01 8.51
C PHE A 386 -18.90 -7.38 8.10
N ILE A 387 -18.15 -8.09 7.25
CA ILE A 387 -18.47 -9.46 6.87
C ILE A 387 -18.55 -10.38 8.10
N PHE A 388 -17.56 -10.30 9.01
CA PHE A 388 -17.57 -11.09 10.25
C PHE A 388 -18.83 -10.81 11.10
N ASN A 389 -19.22 -9.55 11.27
CA ASN A 389 -20.39 -9.17 12.05
C ASN A 389 -21.69 -9.68 11.42
N ILE A 390 -21.85 -9.58 10.08
CA ILE A 390 -22.99 -10.13 9.35
C ILE A 390 -23.09 -11.64 9.56
N TYR A 391 -21.97 -12.36 9.45
CA TYR A 391 -21.97 -13.80 9.62
C TYR A 391 -22.36 -14.24 11.01
N ASN A 392 -21.96 -13.51 12.06
CA ASN A 392 -22.18 -13.92 13.43
C ASN A 392 -23.49 -13.38 14.06
N ASN A 393 -24.22 -12.47 13.41
CA ASN A 393 -25.41 -11.79 13.99
C ASN A 393 -25.13 -11.01 15.29
N GLU A 394 -23.88 -10.70 15.58
CA GLU A 394 -23.45 -10.15 16.88
C GLU A 394 -23.71 -8.63 17.01
N PRO A 395 -23.88 -8.11 18.25
CA PRO A 395 -24.07 -6.69 18.53
C PRO A 395 -22.75 -5.88 18.58
N ASP A 396 -22.90 -4.55 18.63
CA ASP A 396 -21.81 -3.56 18.57
C ASP A 396 -20.83 -3.62 19.76
N ILE A 397 -21.29 -4.12 20.93
CA ILE A 397 -20.49 -4.27 22.16
C ILE A 397 -20.97 -5.55 22.86
N ASP A 398 -20.11 -6.57 22.93
CA ASP A 398 -20.40 -7.80 23.67
C ASP A 398 -19.90 -7.67 25.12
N SER A 399 -20.79 -7.81 26.09
CA SER A 399 -20.49 -7.84 27.54
C SER A 399 -20.59 -9.26 28.12
N SER A 400 -20.60 -10.30 27.27
CA SER A 400 -20.79 -11.69 27.67
C SER A 400 -19.59 -12.32 28.41
N ARG A 401 -19.88 -13.40 29.15
CA ARG A 401 -18.88 -14.41 29.52
C ARG A 401 -18.31 -14.96 28.21
N ASN A 402 -16.98 -14.91 28.01
CA ASN A 402 -16.22 -15.20 26.78
C ASN A 402 -15.81 -14.01 25.89
N PHE A 403 -15.91 -12.77 26.39
CA PHE A 403 -15.44 -11.58 25.66
C PHE A 403 -13.99 -11.70 25.14
N SER A 404 -13.08 -12.32 25.90
CA SER A 404 -11.67 -12.43 25.47
C SER A 404 -11.51 -13.38 24.28
N TYR A 405 -12.12 -14.58 24.34
CA TYR A 405 -12.15 -15.49 23.18
C TYR A 405 -12.82 -14.86 21.97
N TYR A 406 -13.97 -14.21 22.14
CA TYR A 406 -14.66 -13.50 21.06
C TYR A 406 -13.74 -12.45 20.42
N TYR A 407 -13.13 -11.59 21.24
CA TYR A 407 -12.29 -10.50 20.75
C TYR A 407 -11.08 -11.02 19.97
N VAL A 408 -10.43 -12.09 20.45
CA VAL A 408 -9.32 -12.71 19.71
C VAL A 408 -9.81 -13.33 18.41
N VAL A 409 -10.87 -14.16 18.44
CA VAL A 409 -11.43 -14.80 17.23
C VAL A 409 -11.81 -13.75 16.18
N LYS A 410 -12.52 -12.69 16.59
CA LYS A 410 -12.86 -11.56 15.73
C LYS A 410 -11.59 -10.97 15.12
N THR A 411 -10.61 -10.62 15.94
CA THR A 411 -9.36 -10.00 15.48
C THR A 411 -8.61 -10.91 14.50
N VAL A 412 -8.54 -12.22 14.77
CA VAL A 412 -7.91 -13.21 13.88
C VAL A 412 -8.58 -13.21 12.51
N VAL A 413 -9.90 -13.37 12.49
CA VAL A 413 -10.66 -13.47 11.23
C VAL A 413 -10.57 -12.17 10.45
N THR A 414 -10.72 -11.02 11.10
CA THR A 414 -10.72 -9.73 10.38
C THR A 414 -9.36 -9.40 9.78
N HIS A 415 -8.27 -9.66 10.50
CA HIS A 415 -6.92 -9.47 9.98
C HIS A 415 -6.58 -10.46 8.88
N LEU A 416 -7.02 -11.71 9.02
CA LEU A 416 -6.78 -12.72 8.00
C LEU A 416 -7.50 -12.37 6.69
N LEU A 417 -8.79 -12.01 6.75
CA LEU A 417 -9.56 -11.63 5.56
C LEU A 417 -9.04 -10.36 4.90
N SER A 418 -8.61 -9.38 5.69
CA SER A 418 -7.92 -8.20 5.18
C SER A 418 -6.62 -8.59 4.47
N SER A 419 -5.84 -9.51 5.05
CA SER A 419 -4.58 -9.98 4.47
C SER A 419 -4.76 -10.80 3.18
N ILE A 420 -5.92 -11.44 2.98
CA ILE A 420 -6.24 -12.11 1.71
C ILE A 420 -6.44 -11.10 0.57
N ILE A 421 -7.01 -9.93 0.86
CA ILE A 421 -7.17 -8.85 -0.12
C ILE A 421 -5.85 -8.10 -0.27
N LEU A 422 -5.38 -7.51 0.83
CA LEU A 422 -4.22 -6.65 0.94
C LEU A 422 -3.28 -7.25 2.00
N PRO A 423 -2.36 -8.11 1.59
CA PRO A 423 -1.40 -8.68 2.52
C PRO A 423 -0.51 -7.57 3.09
N THR A 424 -0.34 -7.54 4.39
CA THR A 424 0.54 -6.57 5.05
C THR A 424 1.69 -7.31 5.70
N GLU A 425 2.92 -6.91 5.37
CA GLU A 425 4.08 -7.33 6.17
C GLU A 425 4.09 -6.47 7.44
N THR A 426 3.60 -7.02 8.55
CA THR A 426 3.96 -6.45 9.85
C THR A 426 5.43 -6.82 10.09
N LYS A 427 6.34 -5.84 9.95
CA LYS A 427 7.69 -6.00 10.48
C LYS A 427 7.55 -6.26 11.98
N MET A 428 7.73 -7.51 12.39
CA MET A 428 7.80 -7.93 13.79
C MET A 428 9.02 -7.28 14.46
N GLN A 429 8.94 -5.98 14.78
CA GLN A 429 9.74 -5.42 15.85
C GLN A 429 9.04 -5.79 17.15
N PHE A 430 9.26 -7.03 17.61
CA PHE A 430 9.05 -7.34 19.00
C PHE A 430 9.79 -6.28 19.82
N ARG A 431 9.09 -5.53 20.67
CA ARG A 431 9.75 -4.93 21.83
C ARG A 431 10.30 -6.12 22.63
N LYS A 432 11.55 -6.51 22.35
CA LYS A 432 12.34 -7.53 23.05
C LYS A 432 12.36 -7.36 24.58
N LYS A 433 11.81 -6.27 25.11
CA LYS A 433 11.79 -5.91 26.53
C LYS A 433 10.55 -6.36 27.31
N GLU A 434 9.40 -6.67 26.68
CA GLU A 434 8.16 -6.91 27.45
C GLU A 434 7.74 -8.38 27.56
N TYR A 435 8.12 -9.24 26.61
CA TYR A 435 7.85 -10.68 26.68
C TYR A 435 9.18 -11.41 26.50
N ASN A 436 9.61 -12.12 27.55
CA ASN A 436 10.88 -12.84 27.61
C ASN A 436 10.83 -14.14 26.77
N ILE A 437 10.33 -14.05 25.53
CA ILE A 437 10.24 -15.16 24.57
C ILE A 437 11.50 -15.10 23.71
N SER A 438 12.64 -15.40 24.34
CA SER A 438 13.90 -15.51 23.62
C SER A 438 13.97 -16.86 22.91
N ASN A 439 14.28 -16.85 21.61
CA ASN A 439 14.66 -18.01 20.78
C ASN A 439 13.56 -19.01 20.36
N GLN A 440 12.29 -18.63 20.38
CA GLN A 440 11.20 -19.52 20.02
C GLN A 440 10.71 -19.31 18.57
N LYS A 441 10.42 -20.40 17.85
CA LYS A 441 9.87 -20.38 16.47
C LYS A 441 8.51 -19.64 16.48
N PRO A 442 8.07 -19.02 15.36
CA PRO A 442 6.80 -18.27 15.29
C PRO A 442 5.59 -19.05 15.83
N ASP A 443 5.56 -20.36 15.59
CA ASP A 443 4.51 -21.26 16.04
C ASP A 443 4.44 -21.34 17.59
N SER A 444 5.57 -21.32 18.30
CA SER A 444 5.58 -21.42 19.76
C SER A 444 5.32 -20.08 20.45
N ALA A 445 5.71 -18.95 19.84
CA ALA A 445 5.33 -17.61 20.31
C ALA A 445 3.81 -17.38 20.20
N THR A 446 3.20 -17.85 19.10
CA THR A 446 1.75 -17.80 18.88
C THR A 446 0.99 -18.67 19.89
N LEU A 447 1.50 -19.87 20.18
CA LEU A 447 0.97 -20.76 21.21
C LEU A 447 1.03 -20.13 22.62
N HIS A 448 2.15 -19.53 23.00
CA HIS A 448 2.28 -18.84 24.29
C HIS A 448 1.27 -17.70 24.47
N LEU A 449 1.08 -16.90 23.40
CA LEU A 449 0.14 -15.79 23.35
C LEU A 449 -1.33 -16.26 23.45
N LEU A 450 -1.67 -17.38 22.81
CA LEU A 450 -3.01 -17.96 22.91
C LEU A 450 -3.26 -18.62 24.29
N ILE A 451 -2.23 -19.20 24.92
CA ILE A 451 -2.29 -19.68 26.31
C ILE A 451 -2.51 -18.51 27.28
N GLU A 452 -1.84 -17.37 27.08
CA GLU A 452 -2.06 -16.16 27.87
C GLU A 452 -3.49 -15.62 27.74
N ALA A 453 -4.09 -15.64 26.55
CA ALA A 453 -5.51 -15.26 26.38
C ALA A 453 -6.46 -16.18 27.18
N ASN A 454 -6.21 -17.49 27.20
CA ASN A 454 -6.97 -18.45 28.01
C ASN A 454 -6.80 -18.18 29.52
N LEU A 455 -5.59 -17.80 29.96
CA LEU A 455 -5.32 -17.40 31.35
C LEU A 455 -5.97 -16.05 31.73
N ILE A 456 -6.10 -15.11 30.79
CA ILE A 456 -6.79 -13.82 31.00
C ILE A 456 -8.27 -14.07 31.29
N GLU A 457 -8.90 -15.00 30.57
CA GLU A 457 -10.32 -15.29 30.71
C GLU A 457 -10.66 -15.99 32.03
N LYS A 458 -9.85 -16.97 32.45
CA LYS A 458 -10.02 -17.67 33.74
C LYS A 458 -9.99 -16.75 34.96
N ARG A 459 -9.41 -15.55 34.83
CA ARG A 459 -9.29 -14.60 35.94
C ARG A 459 -10.48 -13.62 36.05
N ASN A 460 -11.47 -13.67 35.14
CA ASN A 460 -12.70 -12.87 35.21
C ASN A 460 -12.45 -11.36 35.40
N ILE A 461 -11.44 -10.81 34.71
CA ILE A 461 -10.94 -9.46 34.98
C ILE A 461 -11.50 -8.46 33.96
N ASN A 462 -12.06 -7.35 34.46
CA ASN A 462 -12.60 -6.22 33.71
C ASN A 462 -11.74 -5.73 32.52
N GLN A 463 -12.43 -5.11 31.55
CA GLN A 463 -11.99 -4.52 30.28
C GLN A 463 -10.96 -3.36 30.43
N ASN A 464 -9.77 -3.61 30.98
CA ASN A 464 -8.71 -2.60 31.02
C ASN A 464 -8.01 -2.49 29.65
N ILE A 465 -7.77 -1.26 29.17
CA ILE A 465 -7.13 -0.91 27.87
C ILE A 465 -5.85 -1.72 27.63
N LYS A 466 -4.98 -1.86 28.64
CA LYS A 466 -3.72 -2.62 28.49
C LYS A 466 -3.94 -4.10 28.12
N LYS A 467 -5.04 -4.71 28.57
CA LYS A 467 -5.36 -6.12 28.26
C LYS A 467 -6.00 -6.28 26.89
N LEU A 468 -6.84 -5.32 26.48
CA LEU A 468 -7.35 -5.29 25.11
C LEU A 468 -6.19 -5.23 24.12
N ASN A 469 -5.13 -4.43 24.43
CA ASN A 469 -3.95 -4.33 23.56
C ASN A 469 -3.27 -5.69 23.36
N ASN A 470 -3.14 -6.45 24.44
CA ASN A 470 -2.60 -7.81 24.37
C ASN A 470 -3.50 -8.72 23.53
N LEU A 471 -4.80 -8.76 23.78
CA LEU A 471 -5.73 -9.62 23.01
C LEU A 471 -5.74 -9.29 21.52
N HIS A 472 -5.68 -8.00 21.16
CA HIS A 472 -5.58 -7.57 19.78
C HIS A 472 -4.27 -8.02 19.14
N MET A 473 -3.15 -7.84 19.83
CA MET A 473 -1.83 -8.28 19.35
C MET A 473 -1.79 -9.80 19.15
N ILE A 474 -2.35 -10.58 20.08
CA ILE A 474 -2.49 -12.03 19.98
C ILE A 474 -3.27 -12.42 18.72
N GLY A 475 -4.42 -11.76 18.49
CA GLY A 475 -5.25 -11.99 17.32
C GLY A 475 -4.55 -11.64 16.01
N LYS A 476 -3.83 -10.51 15.95
CA LYS A 476 -3.08 -10.09 14.77
C LYS A 476 -1.95 -11.07 14.42
N ILE A 477 -1.16 -11.48 15.42
CA ILE A 477 -0.06 -12.45 15.23
C ILE A 477 -0.61 -13.80 14.75
N SER A 478 -1.70 -14.26 15.35
CA SER A 478 -2.34 -15.52 14.95
C SER A 478 -2.88 -15.43 13.52
N ALA A 479 -3.44 -14.30 13.11
CA ALA A 479 -3.88 -14.09 11.72
C ALA A 479 -2.72 -14.16 10.72
N GLU A 480 -1.57 -13.56 11.05
CA GLU A 480 -0.36 -13.58 10.21
C GLU A 480 0.21 -14.99 10.06
N ALA A 481 0.28 -15.74 11.18
CA ALA A 481 0.73 -17.13 11.16
C ALA A 481 -0.18 -18.01 10.28
N LEU A 482 -1.50 -17.85 10.43
CA LEU A 482 -2.48 -18.56 9.60
C LEU A 482 -2.40 -18.15 8.14
N PHE A 483 -2.25 -16.85 7.85
CA PHE A 483 -2.10 -16.35 6.50
C PHE A 483 -0.89 -16.98 5.81
N LYS A 484 0.25 -17.03 6.49
CA LYS A 484 1.47 -17.68 5.99
C LYS A 484 1.26 -19.17 5.69
N LYS A 485 0.62 -19.91 6.59
CA LYS A 485 0.29 -21.33 6.38
C LYS A 485 -0.65 -21.52 5.19
N ILE A 486 -1.65 -20.65 5.04
CA ILE A 486 -2.59 -20.68 3.89
C ILE A 486 -1.85 -20.37 2.59
N SER A 487 -0.96 -19.39 2.58
CA SER A 487 -0.19 -19.04 1.38
C SER A 487 0.85 -20.10 0.99
N GLU A 488 1.29 -20.93 1.94
CA GLU A 488 2.20 -22.05 1.69
C GLU A 488 1.46 -23.32 1.23
N ASN A 489 0.17 -23.48 1.56
CA ASN A 489 -0.67 -24.63 1.22
C ASN A 489 -2.06 -24.17 0.72
N GLU A 490 -2.13 -23.73 -0.54
CA GLU A 490 -3.27 -22.98 -1.12
C GLU A 490 -4.65 -23.69 -1.06
N ASP A 491 -4.71 -25.03 -1.08
CA ASP A 491 -5.96 -25.76 -1.33
C ASP A 491 -6.74 -26.21 -0.08
N LEU A 492 -6.07 -26.50 1.04
CA LEU A 492 -6.70 -27.21 2.15
C LEU A 492 -7.19 -26.32 3.30
N ILE A 493 -6.54 -25.18 3.54
CA ILE A 493 -6.72 -24.45 4.81
C ILE A 493 -7.75 -23.33 4.69
N ALA A 494 -7.76 -22.51 3.63
CA ALA A 494 -8.77 -21.45 3.49
C ALA A 494 -10.21 -22.01 3.54
N ASN A 495 -10.41 -23.19 2.91
CA ASN A 495 -11.68 -23.92 2.96
C ASN A 495 -12.05 -24.40 4.35
N HIS A 496 -11.08 -24.93 5.11
CA HIS A 496 -11.33 -25.41 6.46
C HIS A 496 -11.53 -24.27 7.45
N LEU A 497 -10.72 -23.22 7.35
CA LEU A 497 -10.78 -22.05 8.23
C LEU A 497 -12.12 -21.33 8.07
N ILE A 498 -12.52 -21.07 6.83
CA ILE A 498 -13.77 -20.36 6.51
C ILE A 498 -15.00 -21.22 6.80
N ASN A 499 -14.98 -22.51 6.46
CA ASN A 499 -16.13 -23.38 6.73
C ASN A 499 -16.20 -23.85 8.19
N ASN A 500 -15.14 -23.78 9.00
CA ASN A 500 -15.21 -24.17 10.41
C ASN A 500 -15.36 -22.98 11.36
N ILE A 501 -14.75 -21.83 11.07
CA ILE A 501 -14.85 -20.63 11.91
C ILE A 501 -16.17 -19.89 11.68
N LEU A 502 -16.69 -19.84 10.44
CA LEU A 502 -17.90 -19.05 10.12
C LEU A 502 -19.19 -19.88 9.98
N LYS A 503 -19.14 -21.22 9.98
CA LYS A 503 -20.30 -22.07 9.62
C LYS A 503 -21.04 -22.75 10.77
N ASN A 504 -20.50 -22.82 11.99
CA ASN A 504 -21.17 -23.55 13.08
C ASN A 504 -21.88 -22.62 14.07
N LYS A 505 -23.06 -22.13 13.65
CA LYS A 505 -23.96 -21.29 14.45
C LYS A 505 -24.86 -22.04 15.43
N LYS A 506 -24.81 -23.38 15.52
CA LYS A 506 -25.75 -24.13 16.37
C LYS A 506 -25.15 -24.76 17.64
N ASP A 507 -23.85 -25.09 17.69
CA ASP A 507 -23.31 -25.87 18.84
C ASP A 507 -21.87 -25.51 19.30
N ALA A 508 -21.17 -24.52 18.72
CA ALA A 508 -19.78 -24.21 19.09
C ALA A 508 -19.66 -22.84 19.79
N SER A 509 -19.20 -22.84 21.04
CA SER A 509 -18.87 -21.61 21.79
C SER A 509 -17.55 -20.99 21.28
N TYR A 510 -17.36 -19.67 21.45
CA TYR A 510 -16.09 -18.99 21.11
C TYR A 510 -14.82 -19.67 21.67
N PRO A 511 -14.81 -20.25 22.90
CA PRO A 511 -13.72 -21.08 23.38
C PRO A 511 -13.36 -22.26 22.44
N VAL A 512 -14.36 -22.94 21.85
CA VAL A 512 -14.13 -24.06 20.92
C VAL A 512 -13.50 -23.57 19.62
N ILE A 513 -13.98 -22.44 19.10
CA ILE A 513 -13.42 -21.82 17.90
C ILE A 513 -11.98 -21.37 18.16
N PHE A 514 -11.73 -20.77 19.32
CA PHE A 514 -10.40 -20.36 19.76
C PHE A 514 -9.42 -21.53 19.88
N ASN A 515 -9.84 -22.65 20.47
CA ASN A 515 -8.99 -23.85 20.56
C ASN A 515 -8.65 -24.43 19.17
N ARG A 516 -9.61 -24.42 18.24
CA ARG A 516 -9.33 -24.80 16.84
C ARG A 516 -8.39 -23.84 16.13
N LEU A 517 -8.46 -22.54 16.44
CA LEU A 517 -7.49 -21.56 15.94
C LEU A 517 -6.08 -21.88 16.47
N ILE A 518 -5.96 -22.26 17.74
CA ILE A 518 -4.68 -22.73 18.30
C ILE A 518 -4.16 -23.94 17.53
N GLU A 519 -5.01 -24.95 17.31
CA GLU A 519 -4.64 -26.17 16.56
C GLU A 519 -4.17 -25.86 15.13
N LEU A 520 -4.77 -24.88 14.45
CA LEU A 520 -4.38 -24.47 13.10
C LEU A 520 -3.09 -23.63 13.09
N CYS A 521 -2.85 -22.85 14.15
CA CYS A 521 -1.62 -22.09 14.34
C CYS A 521 -0.43 -23.01 14.70
N CYS A 522 -0.67 -24.13 15.38
CA CYS A 522 0.33 -25.19 15.63
C CYS A 522 0.58 -26.01 14.36
#